data_AF-A0A7C1MVB6-F1
#
_entry.id   AF-A0A7C1MVB6-F1
#
_cell.length_a   1.000
_cell.length_b   1.000
_cell.length_c   1.000
_cell.angle_alpha   90.00
_cell.angle_beta   90.00
_cell.angle_gamma   90.00
#
_symmetry.space_group_name_H-M   'P 1'
#
loop_
_entity.id
_entity.type
_entity.pdbx_description
1 polymer ?
#
loop_
_entity_poly.entity_id
_entity_poly.type
_entity_poly.pdbx_seq_one_letter_code
_entity_poly.pdbx_strand_id
1 'polypeptide(L)'
;MAGKAGIKTISGVEISADQEGVGLHVLGFGINTKHAKLTNLFKKQANERKKSFIKTVNLFQKAGFAIDQYKFNKLKNVKTVVKPHIFELIYGIAANRDLLSRNFLFKGGKKPMGKFIEKFMSYPGQLGYARKPRISCREAIRLIHKSGGIAIWAHPGVEKEIKPGNLPKILKKLTAYGLDGLEAFSSAHTKRQMKYFYKLA
;
A
#
# COMPACT_ATOMS: atom_id res chain seq x y z
N MET A 1 3.92 -6.50 -24.61
CA MET A 1 3.94 -6.75 -23.16
C MET A 1 4.17 -8.25 -22.95
N ALA A 2 5.15 -8.63 -22.13
CA ALA A 2 5.61 -9.98 -21.74
C ALA A 2 5.41 -11.15 -22.74
N GLY A 3 4.18 -11.55 -23.04
CA GLY A 3 3.89 -12.61 -24.03
C GLY A 3 4.44 -12.33 -25.44
N LYS A 4 4.46 -11.05 -25.88
CA LYS A 4 5.12 -10.68 -27.15
C LYS A 4 6.64 -10.90 -27.14
N ALA A 5 7.24 -11.05 -25.97
CA ALA A 5 8.66 -11.31 -25.77
C ALA A 5 8.93 -12.77 -25.35
N GLY A 6 7.95 -13.68 -25.50
CA GLY A 6 8.09 -15.09 -25.09
C GLY A 6 8.14 -15.31 -23.57
N ILE A 7 7.85 -14.29 -22.76
CA ILE A 7 7.90 -14.39 -21.30
C ILE A 7 6.58 -14.97 -20.79
N LYS A 8 6.64 -16.12 -20.11
CA LYS A 8 5.50 -16.71 -19.41
C LYS A 8 5.06 -15.79 -18.27
N THR A 9 3.76 -15.54 -18.17
CA THR A 9 3.18 -14.67 -17.14
C THR A 9 2.24 -15.44 -16.22
N ILE A 10 2.08 -14.94 -15.00
CA ILE A 10 1.08 -15.37 -14.03
C ILE A 10 0.25 -14.15 -13.62
N SER A 11 -1.06 -14.33 -13.46
CA SER A 11 -1.92 -13.27 -12.91
C SER A 11 -1.53 -13.02 -11.45
N GLY A 12 -1.45 -11.74 -11.08
CA GLY A 12 -1.03 -11.32 -9.75
C GLY A 12 -1.89 -10.19 -9.21
N VAL A 13 -2.09 -10.16 -7.91
CA VAL A 13 -2.65 -9.01 -7.19
C VAL A 13 -2.01 -8.86 -5.82
N GLU A 14 -2.05 -7.65 -5.28
CA GLU A 14 -1.70 -7.34 -3.90
C GLU A 14 -2.92 -6.71 -3.22
N ILE A 15 -3.42 -7.35 -2.16
CA ILE A 15 -4.61 -6.92 -1.43
C ILE A 15 -4.18 -6.29 -0.10
N SER A 16 -4.53 -5.02 0.11
CA SER A 16 -4.41 -4.40 1.42
C SER A 16 -5.45 -4.99 2.39
N ALA A 17 -4.96 -5.64 3.43
CA ALA A 17 -5.75 -6.37 4.41
C ALA A 17 -5.41 -5.96 5.85
N ASP A 18 -6.24 -6.35 6.80
CA ASP A 18 -6.09 -6.06 8.21
C ASP A 18 -6.11 -7.34 9.03
N GLN A 19 -5.17 -7.46 9.94
CA GLN A 19 -5.13 -8.47 10.97
C GLN A 19 -5.13 -7.77 12.33
N GLU A 20 -6.29 -7.70 12.97
CA GLU A 20 -6.44 -7.17 14.35
C GLU A 20 -5.81 -5.77 14.54
N GLY A 21 -6.04 -4.88 13.57
CA GLY A 21 -5.50 -3.52 13.56
C GLY A 21 -4.12 -3.38 12.93
N VAL A 22 -3.45 -4.48 12.61
CA VAL A 22 -2.20 -4.49 11.84
C VAL A 22 -2.53 -4.52 10.35
N GLY A 23 -2.14 -3.47 9.63
CA GLY A 23 -2.30 -3.44 8.18
C GLY A 23 -1.26 -4.31 7.49
N LEU A 24 -1.68 -5.34 6.76
CA LEU A 24 -0.81 -6.28 6.04
C LEU A 24 -1.14 -6.27 4.55
N HIS A 25 -0.26 -6.83 3.74
CA HIS A 25 -0.52 -7.09 2.32
C HIS A 25 -0.52 -8.59 2.03
N VAL A 26 -1.53 -9.05 1.30
CA VAL A 26 -1.65 -10.44 0.83
C VAL A 26 -1.57 -10.46 -0.68
N LEU A 27 -0.56 -11.13 -1.22
CA LEU A 27 -0.39 -11.38 -2.65
C LEU A 27 -1.28 -12.55 -3.05
N GLY A 28 -1.90 -12.45 -4.23
CA GLY A 28 -2.61 -13.54 -4.88
C GLY A 28 -1.99 -13.84 -6.23
N PHE A 29 -1.54 -15.08 -6.45
CA PHE A 29 -0.96 -15.52 -7.72
C PHE A 29 -1.79 -16.62 -8.37
N GLY A 30 -1.91 -16.61 -9.70
CA GLY A 30 -2.71 -17.60 -10.45
C GLY A 30 -4.22 -17.39 -10.33
N ILE A 31 -4.65 -16.19 -9.92
CA ILE A 31 -6.05 -15.84 -9.75
C ILE A 31 -6.82 -15.77 -11.08
N ASN A 32 -8.10 -16.13 -11.04
CA ASN A 32 -9.06 -15.77 -12.08
C ASN A 32 -9.39 -14.27 -11.97
N THR A 33 -8.84 -13.48 -12.87
CA THR A 33 -9.00 -12.01 -12.91
C THR A 33 -10.43 -11.55 -13.19
N LYS A 34 -11.30 -12.45 -13.65
CA LYS A 34 -12.74 -12.19 -13.90
C LYS A 34 -13.63 -12.60 -12.73
N HIS A 35 -13.08 -13.16 -11.64
CA HIS A 35 -13.88 -13.60 -10.49
C HIS A 35 -14.67 -12.43 -9.87
N ALA A 36 -16.01 -12.54 -9.86
CA ALA A 36 -16.92 -11.42 -9.58
C ALA A 36 -16.72 -10.78 -8.19
N LYS A 37 -16.49 -11.58 -7.13
CA LYS A 37 -16.28 -11.03 -5.78
C LYS A 37 -14.96 -10.26 -5.66
N LEU A 38 -13.93 -10.72 -6.36
CA LEU A 38 -12.59 -10.14 -6.34
C LEU A 38 -12.57 -8.84 -7.15
N THR A 39 -13.21 -8.81 -8.32
CA THR A 39 -13.38 -7.58 -9.10
C THR A 39 -14.23 -6.54 -8.36
N ASN A 40 -15.29 -6.95 -7.67
CA ASN A 40 -16.09 -6.07 -6.82
C ASN A 40 -15.29 -5.50 -5.64
N LEU A 41 -14.45 -6.31 -5.00
CA LEU A 41 -13.52 -5.84 -3.96
C LEU A 41 -12.58 -4.76 -4.52
N PHE A 42 -12.01 -4.96 -5.70
CA PHE A 42 -11.09 -3.98 -6.30
C PHE A 42 -11.78 -2.68 -6.70
N LYS A 43 -13.02 -2.75 -7.21
CA LYS A 43 -13.84 -1.55 -7.44
C LYS A 43 -14.06 -0.76 -6.15
N LYS A 44 -14.40 -1.45 -5.05
CA LYS A 44 -14.53 -0.83 -3.73
C LYS A 44 -13.22 -0.19 -3.29
N GLN A 45 -12.10 -0.92 -3.33
CA GLN A 45 -10.79 -0.39 -2.93
C GLN A 45 -10.31 0.78 -3.80
N ALA A 46 -10.61 0.77 -5.10
CA ALA A 46 -10.30 1.88 -6.01
C ALA A 46 -11.10 3.14 -5.64
N ASN A 47 -12.39 2.99 -5.35
CA ASN A 47 -13.23 4.09 -4.89
C ASN A 47 -12.75 4.67 -3.55
N GLU A 48 -12.40 3.80 -2.59
CA GLU A 48 -11.84 4.22 -1.30
C GLU A 48 -10.48 4.91 -1.44
N ARG A 49 -9.67 4.51 -2.42
CA ARG A 49 -8.41 5.19 -2.76
C ARG A 49 -8.66 6.59 -3.31
N LYS A 50 -9.69 6.80 -4.13
CA LYS A 50 -10.08 8.13 -4.61
C LYS A 50 -10.59 9.02 -3.47
N LYS A 51 -11.44 8.49 -2.58
CA LYS A 51 -11.89 9.21 -1.38
C LYS A 51 -10.73 9.60 -0.48
N SER A 52 -9.81 8.67 -0.22
CA SER A 52 -8.60 8.89 0.57
C SER A 52 -7.69 9.95 -0.06
N PHE A 53 -7.51 9.93 -1.38
CA PHE A 53 -6.77 10.97 -2.10
C PHE A 53 -7.36 12.36 -1.88
N ILE A 54 -8.67 12.53 -2.10
CA ILE A 54 -9.37 13.81 -1.89
C ILE A 54 -9.21 14.25 -0.43
N LYS A 55 -9.42 13.35 0.52
CA LYS A 55 -9.26 13.64 1.94
C LYS A 55 -7.85 14.10 2.30
N THR A 56 -6.82 13.41 1.81
CA THR A 56 -5.42 13.78 2.05
C THR A 56 -5.09 15.14 1.46
N VAL A 57 -5.50 15.43 0.22
CA VAL A 57 -5.27 16.75 -0.40
C VAL A 57 -5.95 17.85 0.40
N ASN A 58 -7.19 17.65 0.84
CA ASN A 58 -7.91 18.62 1.67
C ASN A 58 -7.23 18.84 3.04
N LEU A 59 -6.59 17.81 3.63
CA LEU A 59 -5.82 17.96 4.86
C LEU A 59 -4.59 18.85 4.66
N PHE A 60 -3.85 18.65 3.57
CA PHE A 60 -2.75 19.55 3.21
C PHE A 60 -3.25 20.97 2.96
N GLN A 61 -4.34 21.14 2.21
CA GLN A 61 -4.91 22.46 1.95
C GLN A 61 -5.30 23.18 3.25
N LYS A 62 -5.93 22.48 4.20
CA LYS A 62 -6.26 23.02 5.53
C LYS A 62 -5.04 23.41 6.35
N ALA A 63 -3.90 22.77 6.13
CA ALA A 63 -2.63 23.12 6.77
C ALA A 63 -1.86 24.24 6.03
N GLY A 64 -2.51 24.95 5.10
CA GLY A 64 -1.95 26.11 4.41
C GLY A 64 -1.16 25.79 3.15
N PHE A 65 -1.18 24.54 2.67
CA PHE A 65 -0.52 24.18 1.42
C PHE A 65 -1.34 24.65 0.22
N ALA A 66 -0.69 25.31 -0.73
CA ALA A 66 -1.28 25.65 -2.01
C ALA A 66 -1.55 24.38 -2.83
N ILE A 67 -2.67 24.36 -3.56
CA ILE A 67 -3.08 23.25 -4.42
C ILE A 67 -3.34 23.79 -5.83
N ASP A 68 -2.66 23.21 -6.83
CA ASP A 68 -3.01 23.40 -8.24
C ASP A 68 -4.37 22.73 -8.52
N GLN A 69 -5.43 23.54 -8.57
CA GLN A 69 -6.81 23.06 -8.71
C GLN A 69 -7.04 22.36 -10.06
N TYR A 70 -6.36 22.80 -11.12
CA TYR A 70 -6.46 22.15 -12.43
C TYR A 70 -5.88 20.73 -12.39
N LYS A 71 -4.67 20.56 -11.87
CA LYS A 71 -4.05 19.23 -11.68
C LYS A 71 -4.86 18.37 -10.72
N PHE A 72 -5.35 18.94 -9.62
CA PHE A 72 -6.19 18.22 -8.67
C PHE A 72 -7.47 17.69 -9.33
N ASN A 73 -8.17 18.52 -10.10
CA ASN A 73 -9.36 18.12 -10.86
C ASN A 73 -9.06 17.01 -11.87
N LYS A 74 -7.94 17.11 -12.59
CA LYS A 74 -7.48 16.05 -13.51
C LYS A 74 -7.22 14.72 -12.78
N LEU A 75 -6.55 14.77 -11.63
CA LEU A 75 -6.23 13.59 -10.83
C LEU A 75 -7.46 12.92 -10.18
N LYS A 76 -8.56 13.63 -9.94
CA LYS A 76 -9.82 13.01 -9.50
C LYS A 76 -10.40 12.04 -10.55
N ASN A 77 -10.11 12.30 -11.82
CA ASN A 77 -10.68 11.56 -12.96
C ASN A 77 -9.80 10.41 -13.46
N VAL A 78 -8.56 10.27 -12.99
CA VAL A 78 -7.72 9.13 -13.39
C VAL A 78 -8.25 7.81 -12.84
N LYS A 79 -7.92 6.70 -13.52
CA LYS A 79 -8.33 5.35 -13.13
C LYS A 79 -7.83 4.98 -11.73
N THR A 80 -6.55 5.25 -11.45
CA THR A 80 -5.91 4.95 -10.17
C THR A 80 -5.05 6.13 -9.73
N VAL A 81 -5.30 6.61 -8.51
CA VAL A 81 -4.50 7.66 -7.87
C VAL A 81 -3.65 7.07 -6.76
N VAL A 82 -2.38 7.48 -6.65
CA VAL A 82 -1.42 6.95 -5.67
C VAL A 82 -0.74 8.09 -4.92
N LYS A 83 -0.11 7.78 -3.78
CA LYS A 83 0.58 8.78 -2.95
C LYS A 83 1.65 9.60 -3.69
N PRO A 84 2.41 9.04 -4.67
CA PRO A 84 3.25 9.84 -5.56
C PRO A 84 2.53 11.02 -6.22
N HIS A 85 1.28 10.86 -6.66
CA HIS A 85 0.52 11.98 -7.24
C HIS A 85 0.23 13.09 -6.22
N ILE A 86 0.01 12.73 -4.95
CA ILE A 86 -0.15 13.71 -3.87
C ILE A 86 1.18 14.42 -3.62
N PHE A 87 2.28 13.67 -3.55
CA PHE A 87 3.61 14.25 -3.44
C PHE A 87 3.86 15.28 -4.55
N GLU A 88 3.60 14.95 -5.81
CA GLU A 88 3.77 15.89 -6.93
C GLU A 88 2.84 17.12 -6.81
N LEU A 89 1.58 16.90 -6.41
CA LEU A 89 0.60 17.99 -6.25
C LEU A 89 1.01 18.98 -5.14
N ILE A 90 1.64 18.49 -4.08
CA ILE A 90 2.08 19.31 -2.94
C ILE A 90 3.49 19.86 -3.16
N TYR A 91 4.47 18.98 -3.33
CA TYR A 91 5.91 19.31 -3.40
C TYR A 91 6.32 19.98 -4.72
N GLY A 92 5.52 19.83 -5.78
CA GLY A 92 5.74 20.49 -7.08
C GLY A 92 5.59 22.01 -7.04
N ILE A 93 5.02 22.58 -5.97
CA ILE A 93 4.81 24.02 -5.81
C ILE A 93 5.91 24.62 -4.93
N ALA A 94 6.58 25.68 -5.42
CA ALA A 94 7.72 26.30 -4.72
C ALA A 94 7.36 26.78 -3.30
N ALA A 95 6.25 27.52 -3.14
CA ALA A 95 5.79 27.99 -1.84
C ALA A 95 5.53 26.87 -0.82
N ASN A 96 5.05 25.71 -1.28
CA ASN A 96 4.87 24.54 -0.41
C ASN A 96 6.20 23.95 0.06
N ARG A 97 7.26 23.99 -0.76
CA ARG A 97 8.59 23.55 -0.36
C ARG A 97 9.17 24.44 0.73
N ASP A 98 8.94 25.75 0.64
CA ASP A 98 9.33 26.69 1.68
C ASP A 98 8.57 26.43 2.99
N LEU A 99 7.25 26.23 2.92
CA LEU A 99 6.42 25.85 4.07
C LEU A 99 6.90 24.54 4.71
N LEU A 100 7.21 23.52 3.89
CA LEU A 100 7.74 22.23 4.36
C LEU A 100 9.07 22.38 5.08
N SER A 101 9.96 23.22 4.56
CA SER A 101 11.26 23.48 5.17
C SER A 101 11.12 24.19 6.51
N ARG A 102 10.32 25.27 6.56
CA ARG A 102 10.19 26.15 7.74
C ARG A 102 9.34 25.51 8.85
N ASN A 103 8.18 24.95 8.50
CA ASN A 103 7.18 24.54 9.49
C ASN A 103 7.25 23.04 9.81
N PHE A 104 7.82 22.23 8.91
CA PHE A 104 7.85 20.77 9.07
C PHE A 104 9.27 20.18 9.10
N LEU A 105 10.30 21.04 9.04
CA LEU A 105 11.72 20.66 9.01
C LEU A 105 12.02 19.61 7.92
N PHE A 106 11.32 19.71 6.79
CA PHE A 106 11.48 18.79 5.67
C PHE A 106 12.34 19.43 4.57
N LYS A 107 13.61 19.05 4.54
CA LYS A 107 14.55 19.43 3.47
C LYS A 107 14.56 18.34 2.41
N GLY A 108 14.04 18.65 1.22
CA GLY A 108 14.05 17.69 0.13
C GLY A 108 15.44 17.55 -0.50
N GLY A 109 15.96 16.32 -0.56
CA GLY A 109 17.15 15.99 -1.35
C GLY A 109 16.81 15.72 -2.82
N LYS A 110 17.73 15.12 -3.58
CA LYS A 110 17.56 14.84 -5.04
C LYS A 110 16.26 14.10 -5.41
N LYS A 111 15.75 13.21 -4.55
CA LYS A 111 14.50 12.46 -4.75
C LYS A 111 13.75 12.26 -3.42
N PRO A 112 13.00 13.25 -2.92
CA PRO A 112 12.49 13.23 -1.56
C PRO A 112 11.12 12.52 -1.41
N MET A 113 10.55 12.00 -2.49
CA MET A 113 9.21 11.41 -2.51
C MET A 113 8.99 10.34 -1.44
N GLY A 114 9.90 9.36 -1.32
CA GLY A 114 9.76 8.30 -0.31
C GLY A 114 9.74 8.86 1.11
N LYS A 115 10.67 9.77 1.43
CA LYS A 115 10.75 10.44 2.74
C LYS A 115 9.52 11.30 3.02
N PHE A 116 8.99 11.98 2.00
CA PHE A 116 7.76 12.76 2.12
C PHE A 116 6.57 11.85 2.45
N ILE A 117 6.38 10.78 1.68
CA ILE A 117 5.30 9.82 1.90
C ILE A 117 5.39 9.22 3.30
N GLU A 118 6.59 8.82 3.73
CA GLU A 118 6.83 8.24 5.05
C GLU A 118 6.55 9.24 6.18
N LYS A 119 6.97 10.50 6.05
CA LYS A 119 6.81 11.53 7.09
C LYS A 119 5.37 12.04 7.21
N PHE A 120 4.61 12.09 6.11
CA PHE A 120 3.33 12.82 6.09
C PHE A 120 2.09 11.97 5.83
N MET A 121 2.20 10.75 5.30
CA MET A 121 1.01 10.01 4.79
C MET A 121 0.97 8.52 5.12
N SER A 122 1.95 7.97 5.82
CA SER A 122 2.05 6.53 6.11
C SER A 122 1.35 6.09 7.39
N TYR A 123 1.27 6.93 8.42
CA TYR A 123 0.82 6.52 9.75
C TYR A 123 -0.24 7.44 10.37
N PRO A 124 -1.12 6.92 11.25
CA PRO A 124 -2.05 7.73 12.03
C PRO A 124 -1.33 8.90 12.74
N GLY A 125 -2.00 10.05 12.79
CA GLY A 125 -1.46 11.28 13.37
C GLY A 125 -0.62 12.13 12.40
N GLN A 126 -0.23 11.61 11.24
CA GLN A 126 0.46 12.42 10.24
C GLN A 126 -0.50 13.31 9.46
N LEU A 127 -0.01 14.49 9.05
CA LEU A 127 -0.78 15.54 8.40
C LEU A 127 -1.68 15.04 7.27
N GLY A 128 -1.11 14.29 6.33
CA GLY A 128 -1.80 13.78 5.15
C GLY A 128 -2.35 12.36 5.31
N TYR A 129 -2.36 11.79 6.51
CA TYR A 129 -2.83 10.42 6.70
C TYR A 129 -4.35 10.32 6.61
N ALA A 130 -4.82 9.58 5.60
CA ALA A 130 -6.21 9.20 5.46
C ALA A 130 -6.32 7.67 5.52
N ARG A 131 -6.88 7.14 6.62
CA ARG A 131 -7.15 5.70 6.78
C ARG A 131 -8.09 5.24 5.67
N LYS A 132 -7.72 4.13 5.03
CA LYS A 132 -8.58 3.40 4.09
C LYS A 132 -9.15 2.18 4.80
N PRO A 133 -10.42 1.82 4.55
CA PRO A 133 -10.93 0.54 5.01
C PRO A 133 -10.11 -0.58 4.34
N ARG A 134 -9.85 -1.63 5.12
CA ARG A 134 -9.15 -2.83 4.70
C ARG A 134 -10.08 -4.02 4.95
N ILE A 135 -9.99 -5.02 4.09
CA ILE A 135 -10.66 -6.30 4.31
C ILE A 135 -9.86 -7.12 5.34
N SER A 136 -10.47 -8.07 6.03
CA SER A 136 -9.70 -8.94 6.93
C SER A 136 -8.74 -9.83 6.13
N CYS A 137 -7.59 -10.17 6.70
CA CYS A 137 -6.66 -11.12 6.08
C CYS A 137 -7.34 -12.47 5.78
N ARG A 138 -8.20 -12.96 6.69
CA ARG A 138 -9.00 -14.18 6.47
C ARG A 138 -9.81 -14.12 5.18
N GLU A 139 -10.52 -13.01 4.97
CA GLU A 139 -11.37 -12.84 3.79
C GLU A 139 -10.54 -12.60 2.52
N ALA A 140 -9.41 -11.90 2.61
CA ALA A 140 -8.47 -11.74 1.49
C ALA A 140 -7.95 -13.10 1.00
N ILE A 141 -7.44 -13.93 1.92
CA ILE A 141 -6.94 -15.29 1.63
C ILE A 141 -8.05 -16.13 1.00
N ARG A 142 -9.23 -16.16 1.64
CA ARG A 142 -10.40 -16.90 1.13
C ARG A 142 -10.81 -16.48 -0.29
N LEU A 143 -10.80 -15.18 -0.59
CA LEU A 143 -11.16 -14.68 -1.93
C LEU A 143 -10.11 -15.04 -2.99
N ILE A 144 -8.83 -15.04 -2.63
CA ILE A 144 -7.74 -15.47 -3.52
C ILE A 144 -7.93 -16.95 -3.87
N HIS A 145 -8.15 -17.82 -2.89
CA HIS A 145 -8.41 -19.25 -3.14
C HIS A 145 -9.69 -19.49 -3.93
N LYS A 146 -10.78 -18.78 -3.61
CA LYS A 146 -12.05 -18.86 -4.38
C LYS A 146 -11.87 -18.42 -5.84
N SER A 147 -10.86 -17.60 -6.14
CA SER A 147 -10.49 -17.25 -7.50
C SER A 147 -9.53 -18.23 -8.18
N GLY A 148 -9.12 -19.31 -7.49
CA GLY A 148 -8.22 -20.34 -7.99
C GLY A 148 -6.72 -20.04 -7.82
N GLY A 149 -6.38 -18.96 -7.10
CA GLY A 149 -4.99 -18.59 -6.85
C GLY A 149 -4.47 -19.03 -5.49
N ILE A 150 -3.17 -18.83 -5.26
CA ILE A 150 -2.47 -19.01 -3.98
C ILE A 150 -2.27 -17.67 -3.28
N ALA A 151 -2.36 -17.67 -1.95
CA ALA A 151 -2.27 -16.51 -1.08
C ALA A 151 -0.92 -16.46 -0.33
N ILE A 152 -0.16 -15.39 -0.54
CA ILE A 152 1.19 -15.21 0.02
C ILE A 152 1.23 -13.93 0.86
N TRP A 153 1.85 -13.96 2.06
CA TRP A 153 2.07 -12.75 2.84
C TRP A 153 3.21 -11.93 2.21
N ALA A 154 2.90 -10.73 1.72
CA ALA A 154 3.90 -9.83 1.12
C ALA A 154 4.80 -9.22 2.20
N HIS A 155 6.10 -9.09 1.89
CA HIS A 155 7.10 -8.35 2.66
C HIS A 155 6.91 -8.34 4.20
N PRO A 156 6.77 -9.50 4.86
CA PRO A 156 6.50 -9.59 6.29
C PRO A 156 7.53 -8.83 7.14
N GLY A 157 7.05 -8.09 8.13
CA GLY A 157 7.91 -7.39 9.09
C GLY A 157 8.41 -6.03 8.62
N VAL A 158 7.93 -5.54 7.46
CA VAL A 158 8.07 -4.14 7.03
C VAL A 158 7.01 -3.27 7.71
N GLU A 159 5.91 -3.87 8.16
CA GLU A 159 4.80 -3.18 8.82
C GLU A 159 5.19 -2.72 10.22
N LYS A 160 5.29 -1.40 10.41
CA LYS A 160 5.70 -0.80 11.70
C LYS A 160 4.69 -1.06 12.83
N GLU A 161 3.45 -1.38 12.49
CA GLU A 161 2.42 -1.77 13.46
C GLU A 161 2.67 -3.14 14.11
N ILE A 162 3.56 -3.99 13.54
CA ILE A 162 3.93 -5.27 14.12
C ILE A 162 4.87 -5.04 15.30
N LYS A 163 4.37 -5.27 16.52
CA LYS A 163 5.20 -5.22 17.73
C LYS A 163 6.29 -6.31 17.71
N PRO A 164 7.47 -6.06 18.31
CA PRO A 164 8.51 -7.09 18.47
C PRO A 164 7.94 -8.40 19.04
N GLY A 165 8.30 -9.52 18.42
CA GLY A 165 7.82 -10.86 18.83
C GLY A 165 6.40 -11.25 18.39
N ASN A 166 5.62 -10.35 17.78
CA ASN A 166 4.26 -10.68 17.33
C ASN A 166 4.20 -11.33 15.94
N LEU A 167 5.26 -11.25 15.14
CA LEU A 167 5.28 -11.79 13.78
C LEU A 167 4.92 -13.30 13.74
N PRO A 168 5.50 -14.19 14.56
CA PRO A 168 5.12 -15.60 14.59
C PRO A 168 3.65 -15.84 14.94
N LYS A 169 3.07 -14.99 15.80
CA LYS A 169 1.64 -15.06 16.18
C LYS A 169 0.74 -14.69 15.01
N ILE A 170 1.11 -13.65 14.27
CA ILE A 170 0.41 -13.24 13.05
C ILE A 170 0.51 -14.36 12.00
N LEU A 171 1.72 -14.87 11.75
CA LEU A 171 1.93 -15.98 10.81
C LEU A 171 1.05 -17.18 11.14
N LYS A 172 1.05 -17.63 12.41
CA LYS A 172 0.19 -18.74 12.87
C LYS A 172 -1.29 -18.50 12.58
N LYS A 173 -1.79 -17.27 12.77
CA LYS A 173 -3.18 -16.90 12.45
C LYS A 173 -3.44 -16.95 10.94
N LEU A 174 -2.53 -16.40 10.13
CA LEU A 174 -2.68 -16.41 8.67
C LEU A 174 -2.64 -17.83 8.11
N THR A 175 -1.73 -18.68 8.60
CA THR A 175 -1.69 -20.11 8.25
C THR A 175 -2.99 -20.81 8.62
N ALA A 176 -3.57 -20.52 9.79
CA ALA A 176 -4.88 -21.05 10.19
C ALA A 176 -6.05 -20.56 9.29
N TYR A 177 -5.86 -19.51 8.49
CA TYR A 177 -6.81 -19.06 7.48
C TYR A 177 -6.55 -19.68 6.10
N GLY A 178 -5.50 -20.49 5.96
CA GLY A 178 -5.08 -21.14 4.72
C GLY A 178 -3.97 -20.42 3.95
N LEU A 179 -3.21 -19.51 4.57
CA LEU A 179 -2.08 -18.87 3.87
C LEU A 179 -1.10 -19.92 3.30
N ASP A 180 -0.77 -19.80 2.01
CA ASP A 180 0.06 -20.78 1.29
C ASP A 180 1.57 -20.50 1.41
N GLY A 181 1.95 -19.28 1.79
CA GLY A 181 3.36 -18.93 1.96
C GLY A 181 3.59 -17.47 2.33
N LEU A 182 4.86 -17.07 2.33
CA LEU A 182 5.30 -15.70 2.60
C LEU A 182 6.44 -15.29 1.66
N GLU A 183 6.60 -13.98 1.45
CA GLU A 183 7.71 -13.45 0.68
C GLU A 183 8.98 -13.42 1.53
N ALA A 184 9.93 -14.32 1.29
CA ALA A 184 11.21 -14.31 1.99
C ALA A 184 12.18 -13.26 1.41
N PHE A 185 12.24 -13.18 0.08
CA PHE A 185 13.16 -12.31 -0.65
C PHE A 185 12.42 -11.07 -1.17
N SER A 186 12.67 -9.93 -0.51
CA SER A 186 12.05 -8.65 -0.84
C SER A 186 13.10 -7.54 -0.77
N SER A 187 13.03 -6.53 -1.65
CA SER A 187 13.92 -5.37 -1.57
C SER A 187 13.73 -4.55 -0.29
N ALA A 188 12.60 -4.76 0.41
CA ALA A 188 12.32 -4.18 1.71
C ALA A 188 12.95 -4.95 2.89
N HIS A 189 13.52 -6.14 2.65
CA HIS A 189 14.13 -6.96 3.69
C HIS A 189 15.64 -6.76 3.79
N THR A 190 16.14 -6.73 5.02
CA THR A 190 17.56 -6.93 5.30
C THR A 190 17.97 -8.37 5.03
N LYS A 191 19.28 -8.62 4.81
CA LYS A 191 19.81 -9.99 4.65
C LYS A 191 19.43 -10.92 5.82
N ARG A 192 19.37 -10.38 7.04
CA ARG A 192 18.95 -11.11 8.24
C ARG A 192 17.46 -11.50 8.17
N GLN A 193 16.59 -10.59 7.76
CA GLN A 193 15.16 -10.88 7.56
C GLN A 193 14.96 -11.92 6.47
N MET A 194 15.63 -11.80 5.32
CA MET A 194 15.56 -12.80 4.24
C MET A 194 15.92 -14.21 4.74
N LYS A 195 17.04 -14.35 5.46
CA LYS A 195 17.47 -15.63 6.04
C LYS A 195 16.48 -16.17 7.07
N TYR A 196 15.87 -15.29 7.87
CA TYR A 196 14.86 -15.68 8.85
C TYR A 196 13.59 -16.21 8.17
N PHE A 197 13.05 -15.47 7.20
CA PHE A 197 11.83 -15.85 6.49
C PHE A 197 12.01 -17.09 5.62
N TYR A 198 13.17 -17.24 4.97
CA TYR A 198 13.47 -18.45 4.20
C TYR A 198 13.49 -19.72 5.06
N LYS A 199 13.89 -19.62 6.33
CA LYS A 199 13.88 -20.75 7.27
C LYS A 199 12.49 -21.07 7.86
N LEU A 200 11.53 -20.16 7.71
CA LEU A 200 10.16 -20.34 8.20
C LEU A 200 9.23 -20.95 7.13
N ALA A 201 9.60 -20.85 5.86
CA ALA A 201 8.90 -21.43 4.73
C ALA A 201 9.28 -22.92 4.58
#